data_AF-A0A2V6MFJ5-F1
#
_entry.id   AF-A0A2V6MFJ5-F1
#
_cell.length_a   1.000
_cell.length_b   1.000
_cell.length_c   1.000
_cell.angle_alpha   90.00
_cell.angle_beta   90.00
_cell.angle_gamma   90.00
#
_symmetry.space_group_name_H-M   'P 1'
#
loop_
_entity.id
_entity.type
_entity.pdbx_description
1 polymer ?
#
loop_
_entity_poly.entity_id
_entity_poly.type
_entity_poly.pdbx_seq_one_letter_code
_entity_poly.pdbx_strand_id
1 'polypeptide(L)'
;MNVPDQVNLLSDAWAFVQAGHQPFSFYTDLVDRLPASTALAVRDQIVNVFDSINHLLAGAREQEQFRRYARGVLRPTLDTLTFQPKPGEPMTSSLLRASLVQELGLLGDEEVIQMCRQNFENYLKDRTSVPADLRPPTFAIAMRYGNAV
;
A
#
# COMPACT_ATOMS: atom_id res chain seq x y z
N MET A 1 18.72 11.82 7.04
CA MET A 1 17.36 12.22 7.44
C MET A 1 16.74 11.08 8.22
N ASN A 2 16.32 11.31 9.47
CA ASN A 2 15.73 10.25 10.30
C ASN A 2 14.26 9.99 9.91
N VAL A 3 13.60 9.01 10.51
CA VAL A 3 12.20 8.66 10.20
C VAL A 3 11.22 9.82 10.49
N PRO A 4 11.24 10.47 11.66
CA PRO A 4 10.40 11.65 11.92
C PRO A 4 10.56 12.77 10.89
N ASP A 5 11.79 13.11 10.50
CA ASP A 5 12.06 14.15 9.50
C ASP A 5 11.44 13.78 8.14
N GLN A 6 11.52 12.51 7.73
CA GLN A 6 10.92 12.03 6.49
C GLN A 6 9.38 12.15 6.51
N VAL A 7 8.75 11.77 7.64
CA VAL A 7 7.29 11.85 7.80
C VAL A 7 6.82 13.30 7.80
N ASN A 8 7.53 14.20 8.49
CA ASN A 8 7.20 15.63 8.51
C ASN A 8 7.31 16.22 7.10
N LEU A 9 8.40 15.94 6.38
CA LEU A 9 8.62 16.46 5.04
C LEU A 9 7.55 15.96 4.05
N LEU A 10 7.15 14.69 4.14
CA LEU A 10 6.05 14.13 3.35
C LEU A 10 4.70 14.78 3.70
N SER A 11 4.43 14.99 5.00
CA SER A 11 3.21 15.62 5.47
C SER A 11 3.09 17.06 4.98
N ASP A 12 4.17 17.84 5.10
CA ASP A 12 4.22 19.23 4.65
C ASP A 12 4.10 19.35 3.13
N ALA A 13 4.79 18.48 2.39
CA ALA A 13 4.68 18.45 0.93
C ALA A 13 3.25 18.15 0.48
N TRP A 14 2.58 17.20 1.16
CA TRP A 14 1.18 16.91 0.87
C TRP A 14 0.26 18.08 1.22
N ALA A 15 0.46 18.73 2.36
CA ALA A 15 -0.32 19.90 2.77
C ALA A 15 -0.21 21.05 1.76
N PHE A 16 0.99 21.31 1.22
CA PHE A 16 1.17 22.30 0.15
C PHE A 16 0.42 21.94 -1.13
N VAL A 17 0.37 20.66 -1.50
CA VAL A 17 -0.42 20.19 -2.64
C VAL A 17 -1.92 20.38 -2.39
N GLN A 18 -2.41 19.99 -1.21
CA GLN A 18 -3.83 20.16 -0.84
C GLN A 18 -4.26 21.63 -0.81
N ALA A 19 -3.38 22.52 -0.36
CA ALA A 19 -3.62 23.96 -0.34
C ALA A 19 -3.51 24.63 -1.73
N GLY A 20 -3.16 23.88 -2.78
CA GLY A 20 -2.95 24.41 -4.14
C GLY A 20 -1.69 25.27 -4.27
N HIS A 21 -0.78 25.22 -3.29
CA HIS A 21 0.48 25.97 -3.31
C HIS A 21 1.57 25.28 -4.13
N GLN A 22 1.46 23.96 -4.35
CA GLN A 22 2.38 23.18 -5.16
C GLN A 22 1.63 22.16 -6.02
N PRO A 23 2.15 21.80 -7.21
CA PRO A 23 1.59 20.72 -8.02
C PRO A 23 1.82 19.36 -7.36
N PHE A 24 1.02 18.35 -7.71
CA PHE A 24 1.19 16.98 -7.19
C PHE A 24 2.60 16.41 -7.46
N SER A 25 3.25 16.84 -8.55
CA SER A 25 4.63 16.45 -8.86
C SER A 25 5.62 16.81 -7.75
N PHE A 26 5.36 17.86 -6.97
CA PHE A 26 6.18 18.24 -5.82
C PHE A 26 6.22 17.13 -4.76
N TYR A 27 5.09 16.48 -4.51
CA TYR A 27 5.00 15.36 -3.59
C TYR A 27 5.64 14.09 -4.16
N THR A 28 5.36 13.77 -5.43
CA THR A 28 5.92 12.56 -6.07
C THR A 28 7.43 12.63 -6.21
N ASP A 29 7.99 13.79 -6.56
CA ASP A 29 9.44 14.01 -6.64
C ASP A 29 10.13 13.77 -5.30
N LEU A 30 9.47 14.10 -4.20
CA LEU A 30 9.96 13.80 -2.85
C LEU A 30 9.90 12.30 -2.56
N VAL A 31 8.78 11.65 -2.87
CA VAL A 31 8.61 10.20 -2.69
C VAL A 31 9.68 9.42 -3.46
N ASP A 32 9.96 9.81 -4.71
CA ASP A 32 10.96 9.14 -5.57
C ASP A 32 12.40 9.28 -5.07
N ARG A 33 12.68 10.32 -4.26
CA ARG A 33 14.00 10.53 -3.64
C ARG A 33 14.15 9.80 -2.31
N LEU A 34 13.05 9.37 -1.70
CA LEU A 34 13.12 8.60 -0.47
C LEU A 34 13.54 7.15 -0.78
N PRO A 35 14.43 6.56 0.02
CA PRO A 35 14.84 5.18 -0.19
C PRO A 35 13.66 4.25 0.00
N ALA A 36 13.77 3.06 -0.63
CA ALA A 36 12.80 2.00 -0.44
C ALA A 36 12.88 1.45 1.00
N SER A 37 12.29 2.15 1.98
CA SER A 37 12.39 1.83 3.40
C SER A 37 11.23 0.97 3.87
N THR A 38 11.46 0.17 4.92
CA THR A 38 10.42 -0.59 5.63
C THR A 38 9.95 0.14 6.91
N ALA A 39 10.19 1.45 7.01
CA ALA A 39 9.73 2.24 8.14
C ALA A 39 8.21 2.46 8.03
N LEU A 40 7.44 1.84 8.94
CA LEU A 40 5.97 1.86 8.92
C LEU A 40 5.41 3.28 8.75
N ALA A 41 5.83 4.22 9.59
CA ALA A 41 5.30 5.59 9.58
C ALA A 41 5.54 6.34 8.25
N VAL A 42 6.68 6.11 7.59
CA VAL A 42 6.98 6.75 6.28
C VAL A 42 6.08 6.16 5.21
N ARG A 43 5.88 4.84 5.24
CA ARG A 43 5.10 4.13 4.23
C ARG A 43 3.61 4.32 4.38
N ASP A 44 3.09 4.30 5.60
CA ASP A 44 1.67 4.58 5.85
C ASP A 44 1.30 6.00 5.41
N GLN A 45 2.19 6.98 5.56
CA GLN A 45 1.92 8.30 5.02
C GLN A 45 1.82 8.28 3.47
N ILE A 46 2.73 7.59 2.78
CA ILE A 46 2.65 7.47 1.32
C ILE A 46 1.37 6.73 0.90
N VAL A 47 1.02 5.65 1.59
CA VAL A 47 -0.22 4.88 1.36
C VAL A 47 -1.45 5.76 1.52
N ASN A 48 -1.55 6.54 2.61
CA ASN A 48 -2.71 7.41 2.87
C ASN A 48 -2.91 8.48 1.78
N VAL A 49 -1.81 9.09 1.32
CA VAL A 49 -1.87 10.06 0.21
C VAL A 49 -2.27 9.37 -1.08
N PHE A 50 -1.74 8.18 -1.35
CA PHE A 50 -2.06 7.45 -2.57
C PHE A 50 -3.50 6.95 -2.62
N ASP A 51 -4.04 6.46 -1.51
CA ASP A 51 -5.47 6.10 -1.40
C ASP A 51 -6.36 7.33 -1.67
N SER A 52 -6.02 8.47 -1.06
CA SER A 52 -6.73 9.74 -1.27
C SER A 52 -6.77 10.15 -2.74
N ILE A 53 -5.62 10.10 -3.43
CA ILE A 53 -5.53 10.43 -4.86
C ILE A 53 -6.25 9.39 -5.72
N ASN A 54 -6.11 8.10 -5.44
CA ASN A 54 -6.80 7.03 -6.16
C ASN A 54 -8.32 7.21 -6.09
N HIS A 55 -8.83 7.61 -4.92
CA HIS A 55 -10.24 7.92 -4.71
C HIS A 55 -10.69 9.16 -5.48
N LEU A 56 -9.91 10.25 -5.45
CA LEU A 56 -10.20 11.48 -6.20
C LEU A 56 -10.22 11.25 -7.72
N LEU A 57 -9.37 10.36 -8.22
CA LEU A 57 -9.31 10.02 -9.64
C LEU A 57 -10.33 8.95 -10.05
N ALA A 58 -11.24 8.51 -9.18
CA ALA A 58 -12.21 7.47 -9.51
C ALA A 58 -13.04 7.80 -10.76
N GLY A 59 -12.93 6.97 -11.80
CA GLY A 59 -13.62 7.16 -13.08
C GLY A 59 -12.95 8.15 -14.03
N ALA A 60 -11.88 8.84 -13.60
CA ALA A 60 -11.08 9.70 -14.45
C ALA A 60 -10.16 8.86 -15.36
N ARG A 61 -9.77 9.43 -16.51
CA ARG A 61 -8.89 8.75 -17.48
C ARG A 61 -7.48 8.54 -16.93
N GLU A 62 -7.07 9.41 -16.01
CA GLU A 62 -5.76 9.47 -15.39
C GLU A 62 -5.60 8.42 -14.28
N GLN A 63 -6.69 7.81 -13.79
CA GLN A 63 -6.66 6.91 -12.64
C GLN A 63 -5.68 5.75 -12.83
N GLU A 64 -5.69 5.09 -13.98
CA GLU A 64 -4.79 3.96 -14.21
C GLU A 64 -3.33 4.40 -14.38
N GLN A 65 -3.09 5.61 -14.91
CA GLN A 65 -1.74 6.16 -14.95
C GLN A 65 -1.21 6.37 -13.52
N PHE A 66 -2.03 6.94 -12.64
CA PHE A 66 -1.70 7.10 -11.24
C PHE A 66 -1.48 5.77 -10.53
N ARG A 67 -2.38 4.79 -10.72
CA ARG A 67 -2.25 3.47 -10.11
C ARG A 67 -0.97 2.76 -10.51
N ARG A 68 -0.53 2.85 -11.77
CA ARG A 68 0.77 2.31 -12.21
C ARG A 68 1.93 2.93 -11.45
N TYR A 69 1.94 4.24 -11.30
CA TYR A 69 2.97 4.95 -10.53
C TYR A 69 2.95 4.49 -9.06
N ALA A 70 1.78 4.49 -8.42
CA ALA A 70 1.64 4.09 -7.01
C ALA A 70 2.08 2.64 -6.76
N ARG A 71 1.73 1.70 -7.66
CA ARG A 71 2.23 0.32 -7.62
C ARG A 71 3.75 0.28 -7.70
N GLY A 72 4.36 1.03 -8.63
CA GLY A 72 5.82 1.11 -8.79
C GLY A 72 6.55 1.60 -7.53
N VAL A 73 5.94 2.51 -6.77
CA VAL A 73 6.51 3.04 -5.52
C VAL A 73 6.37 2.06 -4.35
N LEU A 74 5.20 1.42 -4.20
CA LEU A 74 4.90 0.61 -3.03
C LEU A 74 5.42 -0.83 -3.14
N ARG A 75 5.39 -1.41 -4.34
CA ARG A 75 5.69 -2.82 -4.58
C ARG A 75 7.08 -3.26 -4.08
N PRO A 76 8.17 -2.51 -4.29
CA PRO A 76 9.50 -2.89 -3.79
C PRO A 76 9.56 -3.09 -2.26
N THR A 77 8.71 -2.37 -1.51
CA THR A 77 8.65 -2.50 -0.04
C THR A 77 7.99 -3.81 0.35
N LEU A 78 6.91 -4.19 -0.34
CA LEU A 78 6.24 -5.47 -0.11
C LEU A 78 7.15 -6.63 -0.50
N ASP A 79 7.89 -6.52 -1.62
CA ASP A 79 8.83 -7.55 -2.05
C ASP A 79 9.94 -7.77 -1.01
N THR A 80 10.41 -6.70 -0.37
CA THR A 80 11.40 -6.76 0.73
C THR A 80 10.84 -7.48 1.96
N LEU A 81 9.60 -7.16 2.36
CA LEU A 81 8.94 -7.80 3.51
C LEU A 81 8.48 -9.22 3.22
N THR A 82 8.26 -9.53 1.95
CA THR A 82 7.55 -10.72 1.44
C THR A 82 6.16 -10.87 2.05
N PHE A 83 5.38 -11.83 1.54
CA PHE A 83 4.05 -12.12 2.07
C PHE A 83 4.07 -12.90 3.39
N GLN A 84 5.17 -13.59 3.69
CA GLN A 84 5.33 -14.38 4.91
C GLN A 84 6.26 -13.65 5.88
N PRO A 85 5.99 -13.71 7.19
CA PRO A 85 6.91 -13.18 8.20
C PRO A 85 8.30 -13.82 8.10
N LYS A 86 9.35 -13.01 8.26
CA LYS A 86 10.74 -13.48 8.33
C LYS A 86 11.23 -13.50 9.79
N PRO A 87 12.10 -14.44 10.18
CA PRO A 87 12.74 -14.40 11.49
C PRO A 87 13.49 -13.09 11.71
N GLY A 88 13.26 -12.44 12.85
CA GLY A 88 13.94 -11.19 13.22
C GLY A 88 13.41 -9.93 12.52
N GLU A 89 12.27 -9.99 11.83
CA GLU A 89 11.64 -8.78 11.30
C GLU A 89 11.17 -7.83 12.42
N PRO A 90 11.22 -6.50 12.21
CA PRO A 90 10.67 -5.53 13.15
C PRO A 90 9.22 -5.84 13.55
N MET A 91 8.82 -5.50 14.79
CA MET A 91 7.44 -5.71 15.26
C MET A 91 6.38 -5.02 14.39
N THR A 92 6.76 -3.95 13.67
CA THR A 92 5.87 -3.20 12.77
C THR A 92 5.76 -3.81 11.37
N SER A 93 6.54 -4.87 11.06
CA SER A 93 6.54 -5.47 9.72
C SER A 93 5.22 -6.13 9.36
N SER A 94 4.51 -6.74 10.32
CA SER A 94 3.20 -7.34 10.04
C SER A 94 2.15 -6.29 9.69
N LEU A 95 2.13 -5.17 10.42
CA LEU A 95 1.30 -4.00 10.16
C LEU A 95 1.59 -3.41 8.78
N LEU A 96 2.86 -3.16 8.47
CA LEU A 96 3.25 -2.60 7.18
C LEU A 96 2.88 -3.53 6.02
N ARG A 97 3.08 -4.84 6.20
CA ARG A 97 2.69 -5.85 5.21
C ARG A 97 1.19 -5.84 4.96
N ALA A 98 0.36 -5.79 6.01
CA ALA A 98 -1.08 -5.73 5.87
C ALA A 98 -1.54 -4.46 5.12
N SER A 99 -0.96 -3.30 5.48
CA SER A 99 -1.19 -2.00 4.82
C SER A 99 -0.86 -2.06 3.33
N LEU A 100 0.34 -2.56 2.97
CA LEU A 100 0.78 -2.69 1.58
C LEU A 100 -0.05 -3.70 0.78
N VAL A 101 -0.43 -4.84 1.36
CA VAL A 101 -1.29 -5.84 0.69
C VAL A 101 -2.66 -5.24 0.37
N GLN A 102 -3.23 -4.46 1.30
CA GLN A 102 -4.48 -3.77 1.04
C GLN A 102 -4.34 -2.77 -0.10
N GLU A 103 -3.39 -1.85 0.03
CA GLU A 103 -3.26 -0.74 -0.92
C GLU A 103 -2.89 -1.23 -2.32
N LEU A 104 -1.92 -2.13 -2.45
CA LEU A 104 -1.55 -2.71 -3.75
C LEU A 104 -2.73 -3.47 -4.39
N GLY A 105 -3.53 -4.17 -3.59
CA GLY A 105 -4.76 -4.80 -4.07
C GLY A 105 -5.79 -3.78 -4.58
N LEU A 106 -6.01 -2.67 -3.86
CA LEU A 106 -6.90 -1.58 -4.29
C LEU A 106 -6.40 -0.86 -5.54
N LEU A 107 -5.09 -0.76 -5.69
CA LEU A 107 -4.41 -0.21 -6.87
C LEU A 107 -4.37 -1.20 -8.04
N GLY A 108 -4.84 -2.44 -7.89
CA GLY A 108 -4.95 -3.39 -8.99
C GLY A 108 -3.69 -4.23 -9.25
N ASP A 109 -2.85 -4.47 -8.25
CA ASP A 109 -1.72 -5.39 -8.36
C ASP A 109 -2.20 -6.84 -8.50
N GLU A 110 -1.99 -7.42 -9.68
CA GLU A 110 -2.53 -8.74 -10.04
C GLU A 110 -1.99 -9.89 -9.17
N GLU A 111 -0.71 -9.83 -8.78
CA GLU A 111 -0.11 -10.87 -7.94
C GLU A 111 -0.66 -10.81 -6.52
N VAL A 112 -0.81 -9.61 -5.96
CA VAL A 112 -1.45 -9.40 -4.65
C VAL A 112 -2.91 -9.86 -4.69
N ILE A 113 -3.66 -9.53 -5.75
CA ILE A 113 -5.06 -9.97 -5.90
C ILE A 113 -5.16 -11.49 -5.94
N GLN A 114 -4.32 -12.15 -6.75
CA GLN A 114 -4.34 -13.60 -6.88
C GLN A 114 -3.95 -14.29 -5.56
N MET A 115 -2.95 -13.74 -4.86
CA MET A 115 -2.57 -14.23 -3.54
C MET A 115 -3.72 -14.07 -2.54
N CYS A 116 -4.39 -12.90 -2.48
CA CYS A 116 -5.51 -12.69 -1.57
C CYS A 116 -6.66 -13.66 -1.84
N ARG A 117 -6.99 -13.93 -3.11
CA ARG A 117 -7.99 -14.94 -3.49
C ARG A 117 -7.58 -16.34 -3.01
N GLN A 118 -6.35 -16.76 -3.28
CA GLN A 118 -5.87 -18.08 -2.85
C GLN A 118 -5.85 -18.24 -1.33
N ASN A 119 -5.41 -17.21 -0.61
CA ASN A 119 -5.41 -17.18 0.85
C ASN A 119 -6.82 -17.23 1.43
N PHE A 120 -7.79 -16.56 0.80
CA PHE A 120 -9.18 -16.64 1.20
C PHE A 120 -9.75 -18.06 1.05
N GLU A 121 -9.51 -18.72 -0.08
CA GLU A 121 -9.93 -20.12 -0.28
C GLU A 121 -9.28 -21.08 0.73
N ASN A 122 -8.00 -20.87 1.03
CA ASN A 122 -7.30 -21.65 2.05
C ASN A 122 -7.89 -21.40 3.44
N TYR A 123 -8.24 -20.15 3.75
CA TYR A 123 -8.88 -19.79 5.01
C TYR A 123 -10.24 -20.48 5.21
N LEU A 124 -11.02 -20.64 4.13
CA LEU A 124 -12.29 -21.37 4.19
C LEU A 124 -12.10 -22.86 4.55
N LYS A 125 -10.99 -23.46 4.15
CA LYS A 125 -10.63 -24.87 4.46
C LYS A 125 -9.99 -25.01 5.84
N ASP A 126 -9.13 -24.06 6.20
CA ASP A 126 -8.39 -24.00 7.46
C ASP A 126 -8.28 -22.56 7.97
N ARG A 127 -8.96 -22.27 9.09
CA ARG A 127 -9.01 -20.95 9.71
C ARG A 127 -7.65 -20.45 10.23
N THR A 128 -6.65 -21.33 10.32
CA THR A 128 -5.29 -20.99 10.76
C THR A 128 -4.33 -20.71 9.61
N SER A 129 -4.72 -21.00 8.36
CA SER A 129 -3.87 -20.85 7.17
C SER A 129 -3.44 -19.42 6.84
N VAL A 130 -4.17 -18.41 7.35
CA VAL A 130 -3.85 -16.99 7.15
C VAL A 130 -3.58 -16.32 8.50
N PRO A 131 -2.40 -15.67 8.67
CA PRO A 131 -2.08 -14.88 9.87
C PRO A 131 -3.14 -13.84 10.18
N ALA A 132 -3.43 -13.60 11.46
CA ALA A 132 -4.53 -12.72 11.89
C ALA A 132 -4.46 -11.32 11.25
N ASP A 133 -3.27 -10.71 11.23
CA ASP A 133 -3.03 -9.37 10.68
C ASP A 133 -3.29 -9.28 9.17
N LEU A 134 -3.14 -10.39 8.43
CA LEU A 134 -3.37 -10.44 6.99
C LEU A 134 -4.81 -10.79 6.61
N ARG A 135 -5.65 -11.22 7.54
CA ARG A 135 -7.04 -11.58 7.23
C ARG A 135 -7.85 -10.40 6.72
N PRO A 136 -7.87 -9.21 7.38
CA PRO A 136 -8.65 -8.07 6.89
C PRO A 136 -8.32 -7.68 5.45
N PRO A 137 -7.05 -7.44 5.05
CA PRO A 137 -6.75 -7.07 3.68
C PRO A 137 -6.99 -8.23 2.70
N THR A 138 -6.69 -9.47 3.09
CA THR A 138 -7.00 -10.65 2.26
C THR A 138 -8.48 -10.72 1.92
N PHE A 139 -9.36 -10.54 2.92
CA PHE A 139 -10.80 -10.66 2.72
C PHE A 139 -11.34 -9.48 1.90
N ALA A 140 -10.89 -8.27 2.21
CA ALA A 140 -11.30 -7.07 1.48
C ALA A 140 -10.98 -7.19 -0.03
N ILE A 141 -9.76 -7.60 -0.37
CA ILE A 141 -9.32 -7.74 -1.76
C ILE A 141 -9.96 -8.94 -2.43
N ALA A 142 -10.03 -10.10 -1.77
CA ALA A 142 -10.69 -11.27 -2.33
C ALA A 142 -12.17 -11.01 -2.65
N MET A 143 -12.89 -10.31 -1.77
CA MET A 143 -14.29 -9.94 -2.00
C MET A 143 -14.45 -8.89 -3.09
N ARG A 144 -13.58 -7.87 -3.15
CA ARG A 144 -13.61 -6.84 -4.19
C ARG A 144 -13.46 -7.41 -5.60
N TYR A 145 -12.57 -8.39 -5.74
CA TYR A 145 -12.30 -9.05 -7.01
C TYR A 145 -13.03 -10.39 -7.14
N GLY A 146 -13.84 -10.79 -6.18
CA GLY A 146 -14.64 -12.01 -6.29
C GLY A 146 -15.74 -11.80 -7.33
N ASN A 147 -15.92 -12.76 -8.23
CA ASN A 147 -17.19 -12.84 -8.94
C ASN A 147 -18.25 -13.17 -7.90
N ALA A 148 -19.39 -12.46 -7.91
CA ALA A 148 -20.57 -12.92 -7.19
C ALA A 148 -20.82 -14.37 -7.62
N VAL A 149 -20.78 -15.28 -6.65
CA VAL A 149 -21.05 -16.71 -6.85
C VAL A 149 -22.44 -16.89 -7.45
#